data_AF-A0A4Y2NXD8-F1
#
_entry.id   AF-A0A4Y2NXD8-F1
#
_cell.length_a   1.000
_cell.length_b   1.000
_cell.length_c   1.000
_cell.angle_alpha   90.00
_cell.angle_beta   90.00
_cell.angle_gamma   90.00
#
_symmetry.space_group_name_H-M   'P 1'
#
loop_
_entity.id
_entity.type
_entity.pdbx_description
1 polymer ?
#
loop_
_entity_poly.entity_id
_entity_poly.type
_entity_poly.pdbx_seq_one_letter_code
_entity_poly.pdbx_strand_id
1 'polypeptide(L)'
;MTADAMAGVLVAIAGHAPTPPEGGTDYHWREFGFREGKSINHALRKLLDVIEDAKKREHYFIIISLDIQGAFDNLKYDIIRKELRKLYTKSNISETLEDILSNRKVAIQTSDGPAI
;
A
#
# COMPACT_ATOMS: atom_id res chain seq x y z
N MET A 1 -19.02 2.96 15.75
CA MET A 1 -18.78 2.81 14.29
C MET A 1 -17.30 2.94 14.06
N THR A 2 -16.58 1.82 14.05
CA THR A 2 -15.18 1.77 13.67
C THR A 2 -15.10 1.91 12.15
N ALA A 3 -14.35 2.90 11.68
CA ALA A 3 -14.04 3.03 10.27
C ALA A 3 -13.09 1.89 9.90
N ASP A 4 -13.62 0.86 9.25
CA ASP A 4 -12.81 -0.10 8.53
C ASP A 4 -12.13 0.66 7.39
N ALA A 5 -10.81 0.81 7.48
CA ALA A 5 -10.02 1.31 6.37
C ALA A 5 -10.03 0.25 5.27
N MET A 6 -11.03 0.34 4.38
CA MET A 6 -11.20 -0.54 3.21
C MET A 6 -10.00 -0.36 2.28
N ALA A 7 -9.02 -1.26 2.39
CA ALA A 7 -7.92 -1.38 1.44
C ALA A 7 -8.42 -2.10 0.17
N GLY A 8 -9.35 -1.47 -0.54
CA GLY A 8 -9.85 -1.97 -1.82
C GLY A 8 -8.86 -1.66 -2.94
N VAL A 9 -8.48 -2.67 -3.73
CA VAL A 9 -7.73 -2.47 -4.97
C VAL A 9 -8.73 -2.49 -6.12
N LEU A 10 -8.87 -1.35 -6.81
CA LEU A 10 -9.70 -1.23 -7.99
C LEU A 10 -8.83 -1.27 -9.24
N VAL A 11 -9.05 -2.26 -10.10
CA VAL A 11 -8.33 -2.39 -11.38
C VAL A 11 -9.35 -2.29 -12.51
N ALA A 12 -9.20 -1.25 -13.34
CA ALA A 12 -9.90 -1.16 -14.63
C ALA A 12 -8.98 -1.68 -15.74
N ILE A 13 -9.49 -2.64 -16.50
CA ILE A 13 -8.81 -3.18 -17.68
C ILE A 13 -9.58 -2.66 -18.91
N ALA A 14 -8.92 -1.80 -19.68
CA ALA A 14 -9.35 -1.39 -21.01
C ALA A 14 -8.40 -2.02 -22.04
N GLY A 15 -8.84 -2.17 -23.29
CA GLY A 15 -8.03 -2.73 -24.39
C GLY A 15 -6.74 -1.96 -24.72
N HIS A 16 -6.46 -0.87 -24.01
CA HIS A 16 -5.22 -0.10 -24.08
C HIS A 16 -4.75 0.24 -22.65
N ALA A 17 -3.50 -0.11 -22.32
CA ALA A 17 -2.92 0.17 -21.01
C ALA A 17 -2.38 1.61 -20.95
N PRO A 18 -2.74 2.42 -19.93
CA PRO A 18 -2.20 3.76 -19.79
C PRO A 18 -0.68 3.79 -19.60
N THR A 19 -0.01 4.75 -20.24
CA THR A 19 1.44 4.97 -20.18
C THR A 19 1.90 5.35 -18.76
N PRO A 20 2.98 4.75 -18.23
CA PRO A 20 3.57 5.14 -16.96
C PRO A 20 4.12 6.58 -16.98
N PRO A 21 4.14 7.30 -15.84
CA PRO A 21 4.83 8.58 -15.73
C PRO A 21 6.36 8.40 -15.83
N GLU A 22 7.05 9.41 -16.36
CA GLU A 22 8.51 9.46 -16.39
C GLU A 22 9.07 9.74 -14.97
N GLY A 23 10.07 8.95 -14.57
CA GLY A 23 10.63 8.96 -13.21
C GLY A 23 10.11 7.79 -12.36
N GLY A 24 11.01 6.91 -11.94
CA GLY A 24 10.69 5.76 -11.09
C GLY A 24 10.47 6.18 -9.64
N THR A 25 9.48 5.57 -9.00
CA THR A 25 9.35 5.55 -7.52
C THR A 25 9.48 4.11 -7.04
N ASP A 26 9.85 3.90 -5.77
CA ASP A 26 9.87 2.56 -5.15
C ASP A 26 8.48 1.89 -5.14
N TYR A 27 7.41 2.68 -5.29
CA TYR A 27 6.03 2.23 -5.38
C TYR A 27 5.54 2.20 -6.83
N HIS A 28 4.56 1.35 -7.11
CA HIS A 28 3.89 1.40 -8.40
C HIS A 28 3.15 2.73 -8.56
N TRP A 29 3.18 3.32 -9.76
CA TRP A 29 2.62 4.65 -10.01
C TRP A 29 1.08 4.73 -9.88
N ARG A 30 0.40 3.57 -9.85
CA ARG A 30 -1.05 3.44 -9.58
C ARG A 30 -1.39 3.09 -8.13
N GLU A 31 -0.42 3.12 -7.24
CA GLU A 31 -0.68 3.00 -5.81
C GLU A 31 -1.04 4.38 -5.26
N PHE A 32 -2.23 4.51 -4.66
CA PHE A 32 -2.74 5.79 -4.15
C PHE A 32 -3.01 5.78 -2.64
N GLY A 33 -3.18 4.60 -2.03
CA GLY A 33 -3.35 4.44 -0.59
C GLY A 33 -2.03 4.61 0.16
N PHE A 34 -2.09 5.08 1.41
CA PHE A 34 -0.94 5.18 2.32
C PHE A 34 0.30 5.91 1.75
N ARG A 35 0.12 6.81 0.78
CA ARG A 35 1.19 7.58 0.14
C ARG A 35 1.01 9.07 0.34
N GLU A 36 2.10 9.74 0.69
CA GLU A 36 2.13 11.20 0.78
C GLU A 36 1.76 11.85 -0.56
N GLY A 37 0.93 12.89 -0.50
CA GLY A 37 0.43 13.60 -1.68
C GLY A 37 -0.53 12.80 -2.57
N LYS A 38 -0.94 11.58 -2.18
CA LYS A 38 -1.96 10.78 -2.87
C LYS A 38 -3.19 10.63 -1.99
N SER A 39 -4.33 10.39 -2.63
CA SER A 39 -5.61 10.21 -1.94
C SER A 39 -6.58 9.40 -2.81
N ILE A 40 -7.70 9.00 -2.22
CA ILE A 40 -8.78 8.31 -2.93
C ILE A 40 -9.29 9.11 -4.15
N ASN A 41 -9.30 10.44 -4.08
CA ASN A 41 -9.70 11.29 -5.21
C ASN A 41 -8.76 11.13 -6.42
N HIS A 42 -7.47 10.90 -6.19
CA HIS A 42 -6.52 10.63 -7.27
C HIS A 42 -6.80 9.27 -7.92
N ALA A 43 -7.12 8.24 -7.11
CA ALA A 43 -7.48 6.92 -7.62
C ALA A 43 -8.78 6.97 -8.44
N LEU A 44 -9.82 7.65 -7.93
CA LEU A 44 -11.10 7.82 -8.62
C LEU A 44 -10.94 8.59 -9.94
N ARG A 45 -10.17 9.68 -9.95
CA ARG A 45 -9.87 10.41 -11.18
C ARG A 45 -9.18 9.51 -12.22
N LYS A 46 -8.21 8.70 -11.80
CA LYS A 46 -7.52 7.78 -12.72
C LYS A 46 -8.42 6.67 -13.25
N LEU A 47 -9.35 6.17 -12.43
CA LEU A 47 -10.39 5.27 -12.90
C LEU A 47 -11.28 5.94 -13.97
N LEU A 48 -11.74 7.16 -13.70
CA LEU A 48 -12.58 7.92 -14.64
C LEU A 48 -11.84 8.19 -15.95
N ASP A 49 -10.56 8.57 -15.91
CA ASP A 49 -9.72 8.74 -17.10
C ASP A 49 -9.73 7.49 -17.98
N VAL A 50 -9.58 6.29 -17.39
CA VAL A 50 -9.58 5.01 -18.12
C VAL A 50 -10.96 4.72 -18.74
N ILE A 51 -12.04 4.98 -18.00
CA ILE A 51 -13.41 4.78 -18.49
C ILE A 51 -13.71 5.74 -19.65
N GLU A 52 -13.32 7.02 -19.51
CA GLU A 52 -13.52 8.03 -20.55
C GLU A 52 -12.71 7.74 -21.80
N ASP A 53 -11.45 7.32 -21.67
CA ASP A 53 -10.62 6.94 -22.82
C ASP A 53 -11.18 5.70 -23.54
N ALA A 54 -11.63 4.68 -22.80
CA ALA A 54 -12.29 3.52 -23.39
C ALA A 54 -13.56 3.91 -24.15
N LYS A 55 -14.41 4.77 -23.55
CA LYS A 55 -15.62 5.30 -24.20
C LYS A 55 -15.29 6.09 -25.48
N LYS A 56 -14.31 6.98 -25.44
CA LYS A 56 -13.88 7.78 -26.60
C LYS A 56 -13.36 6.92 -27.76
N ARG A 57 -12.78 5.77 -27.45
CA ARG A 57 -12.28 4.79 -28.44
C ARG A 57 -13.33 3.77 -28.86
N GLU A 58 -14.57 3.89 -28.38
CA GLU A 58 -15.63 2.89 -28.59
C GLU A 58 -15.22 1.47 -28.14
N HIS A 59 -14.33 1.38 -27.16
CA HIS A 59 -13.86 0.13 -26.59
C HIS A 59 -14.73 -0.31 -25.40
N TYR A 60 -14.86 -1.62 -25.24
CA TYR A 60 -15.41 -2.21 -24.02
C TYR A 60 -14.44 -2.03 -22.85
N PHE A 61 -14.99 -1.87 -21.65
CA PHE A 61 -14.22 -1.82 -20.41
C PHE A 61 -14.85 -2.73 -19.35
N ILE A 62 -14.01 -3.32 -18.51
CA ILE A 62 -14.43 -4.13 -17.36
C ILE A 62 -13.75 -3.55 -16.12
N ILE A 63 -14.52 -3.38 -15.05
CA ILE A 63 -14.03 -2.98 -13.74
C ILE A 63 -14.07 -4.21 -12.84
N ILE A 64 -12.93 -4.56 -12.25
CA ILE A 64 -12.80 -5.62 -11.26
C ILE A 64 -12.46 -4.97 -9.93
N SER A 65 -13.34 -5.13 -8.95
CA SER A 65 -13.11 -4.67 -7.58
C SER A 65 -12.67 -5.86 -6.74
N LEU A 66 -11.51 -5.74 -6.09
CA LEU A 66 -10.97 -6.75 -5.19
C LEU A 66 -10.81 -6.14 -3.80
N ASP A 67 -11.34 -6.84 -2.80
CA ASP A 67 -11.13 -6.54 -1.39
C ASP A 67 -10.48 -7.75 -0.72
N ILE A 68 -9.43 -7.50 0.06
CA ILE A 68 -8.68 -8.57 0.74
C ILE A 68 -9.19 -8.64 2.17
N GLN A 69 -10.00 -9.66 2.47
CA GLN A 69 -10.53 -9.87 3.81
C GLN A 69 -9.40 -10.02 4.83
N GLY A 70 -9.47 -9.23 5.91
CA GLY A 70 -8.47 -9.26 6.98
C GLY A 70 -7.06 -8.95 6.48
N ALA A 71 -6.92 -7.97 5.58
CA ALA A 71 -5.65 -7.64 4.92
C ALA A 71 -4.47 -7.46 5.89
N PHE A 72 -4.71 -6.89 7.08
CA PHE A 72 -3.69 -6.73 8.12
C PHE A 72 -3.61 -7.92 9.09
N ASP A 73 -4.73 -8.58 9.37
CA ASP A 73 -4.79 -9.73 10.29
C ASP A 73 -4.12 -10.98 9.72
N ASN A 74 -4.17 -11.14 8.40
CA ASN A 74 -3.63 -12.31 7.68
C ASN A 74 -2.18 -12.11 7.19
N LEU A 75 -1.51 -11.03 7.61
CA LEU A 75 -0.13 -10.76 7.21
C LEU A 75 0.83 -11.80 7.80
N LYS A 76 1.69 -12.35 6.95
CA LYS A 76 2.82 -13.19 7.39
C LYS A 76 3.97 -12.30 7.83
N TYR A 77 4.10 -12.06 9.13
CA TYR A 77 5.12 -11.19 9.71
C TYR A 77 6.56 -11.59 9.33
N ASP A 78 6.84 -12.88 9.08
CA ASP A 78 8.14 -13.34 8.56
C ASP A 78 8.51 -12.72 7.21
N ILE A 79 7.52 -12.56 6.33
CA ILE A 79 7.73 -11.94 5.02
C ILE A 79 8.03 -10.45 5.21
N ILE A 80 7.27 -9.76 6.06
CA ILE A 80 7.48 -8.33 6.34
C ILE A 80 8.87 -8.09 6.95
N ARG A 81 9.27 -8.89 7.94
CA ARG A 81 10.61 -8.81 8.54
C ARG A 81 11.72 -9.04 7.50
N LYS A 82 11.54 -10.02 6.62
CA LYS A 82 12.49 -10.30 5.52
C LYS A 82 12.63 -9.10 4.58
N GLU A 83 11.54 -8.44 4.21
CA GLU A 83 11.60 -7.25 3.35
C GLU A 83 12.17 -6.03 4.09
N LEU A 84 11.84 -5.83 5.38
CA LEU A 84 12.44 -4.76 6.19
C LEU A 84 13.98 -4.86 6.24
N ARG A 85 14.52 -6.07 6.43
CA ARG A 85 15.98 -6.31 6.43
C ARG A 85 16.66 -6.01 5.10
N LYS A 86 15.92 -6.02 3.99
CA LYS A 86 16.46 -5.62 2.68
C LYS A 86 16.45 -4.10 2.49
N LEU A 87 15.43 -3.43 3.02
CA LEU A 87 15.24 -1.98 2.86
C LEU A 87 16.12 -1.18 3.82
N TYR A 88 16.34 -1.68 5.03
CA TYR A 88 17.07 -0.97 6.08
C TYR A 88 18.33 -1.71 6.51
N THR A 89 19.39 -0.93 6.69
CA THR A 89 20.57 -1.38 7.43
C THR A 89 20.23 -1.50 8.92
N LYS A 90 20.89 -2.44 9.61
CA LYS A 90 20.72 -2.64 11.06
C LYS A 90 20.91 -1.33 11.83
N SER A 91 19.86 -0.92 12.54
CA SER A 91 19.74 0.30 13.33
C SER A 91 18.72 0.11 14.46
N ASN A 92 18.72 1.00 15.46
CA ASN A 92 17.73 0.97 16.54
C ASN A 92 16.28 1.05 16.02
N ILE A 93 16.06 1.75 14.90
CA ILE A 93 14.74 1.87 14.26
C ILE A 93 14.34 0.52 13.63
N SER A 94 15.22 -0.11 12.86
CA SER A 94 14.92 -1.40 12.24
C SER A 94 14.71 -2.50 13.28
N GLU A 95 15.48 -2.49 14.37
CA GLU A 95 15.32 -3.44 15.49
C GLU A 95 13.97 -3.24 16.19
N THR A 96 13.62 -1.99 16.51
CA THR A 96 12.32 -1.64 17.09
C THR A 96 11.15 -2.10 16.20
N LEU A 97 11.25 -1.88 14.88
CA LEU A 97 10.22 -2.33 13.93
C LEU A 97 10.11 -3.86 13.89
N GLU A 98 11.23 -4.59 13.93
CA GLU A 98 11.21 -6.06 14.00
C GLU A 98 10.58 -6.57 15.31
N ASP A 99 10.82 -5.90 16.44
CA ASP A 99 10.24 -6.26 17.74
C ASP A 99 8.72 -6.08 17.76
N ILE A 100 8.22 -4.95 17.21
CA ILE A 100 6.79 -4.71 17.01
C ILE A 100 6.15 -5.87 16.24
N LEU A 101 6.78 -6.32 15.16
CA LEU A 101 6.24 -7.37 14.30
C LEU A 101 6.34 -8.78 14.91
N SER A 102 7.22 -8.99 15.89
CA SER A 102 7.48 -10.30 16.47
C SER A 102 6.59 -10.61 17.66
N ASN A 103 6.44 -9.65 18.59
CA ASN A 103 5.71 -9.86 19.85
C ASN A 103 4.66 -8.78 20.13
N ARG A 104 4.45 -7.82 19.21
CA ARG A 104 3.64 -6.61 19.44
C ARG A 104 4.02 -5.86 20.72
N LYS A 105 5.27 -6.02 21.16
CA LYS A 105 5.86 -5.42 22.35
C LYS A 105 7.16 -4.77 21.94
N VAL A 106 7.44 -3.60 22.49
CA VAL A 106 8.68 -2.86 22.23
C VAL A 106 9.27 -2.48 23.57
N ALA A 107 10.49 -2.95 23.83
CA ALA A 107 11.26 -2.44 24.96
C ALA A 107 11.99 -1.17 24.52
N ILE A 108 11.61 -0.02 25.07
CA ILE A 108 12.27 1.26 24.81
C ILE A 108 13.23 1.54 25.96
N GLN A 109 14.51 1.72 25.65
CA GLN A 109 15.47 2.18 26.64
C GLN A 109 15.26 3.67 26.91
N THR A 110 14.93 4.01 28.16
CA THR A 110 14.80 5.39 28.65
C THR A 110 15.93 5.71 29.64
N SER A 111 16.07 6.99 30.02
CA SER A 111 17.02 7.41 31.06
C SER A 111 16.75 6.76 32.43
N ASP A 112 15.51 6.33 32.67
CA ASP A 112 15.07 5.69 33.92
C ASP A 112 15.15 4.15 33.84
N GLY A 113 15.65 3.61 32.73
CA GLY A 113 15.77 2.17 32.45
C GLY A 113 14.86 1.68 31.32
N PRO A 114 14.79 0.35 31.11
CA PRO A 114 13.93 -0.26 30.10
C PRO A 114 12.44 -0.06 30.42
N ALA A 115 11.69 0.55 29.50
CA ALA A 115 10.23 0.59 29.51
C ALA A 115 9.68 -0.43 28.51
N ILE A 116 8.63 -1.17 28.85
CA ILE A 116 8.01 -2.22 28.02
C ILE A 116 6.64 -1.75 27.50
#